data_AF-A0A8J4PKR8-F1
#
_entry.id   AF-A0A8J4PKR8-F1
#
_cell.length_a   1.000
_cell.length_b   1.000
_cell.length_c   1.000
_cell.angle_alpha   90.00
_cell.angle_beta   90.00
_cell.angle_gamma   90.00
#
_symmetry.space_group_name_H-M   'P 1'
#
loop_
_entity.id
_entity.type
_entity.pdbx_description
1 polymer ?
#
loop_
_entity_poly.entity_id
_entity_poly.type
_entity_poly.pdbx_seq_one_letter_code
_entity_poly.pdbx_strand_id
1 'polypeptide(L)' 'MNSVAGGNKGLSLYRNIVRAINTKLPQQAQNYYWAFTREHFEGHKEETDPETIDFLVEKGYTSLRWIIKKYTNQ' A
#
# COMPACT_ATOMS: atom_id res chain seq x y z
N MET A 1 -5.23 8.27 26.88
CA MET A 1 -5.89 8.40 25.57
C MET A 1 -4.93 9.13 24.65
N ASN A 2 -4.38 8.46 23.62
CA ASN A 2 -3.53 8.94 22.50
C ASN A 2 -2.88 7.66 21.92
N SER A 3 -2.93 7.23 20.66
CA SER A 3 -3.45 7.69 19.38
C SER A 3 -3.80 6.41 18.58
N VAL A 4 -5.06 6.24 18.15
CA VAL A 4 -5.54 5.08 17.37
C VAL A 4 -5.64 5.42 15.87
N ALA A 5 -5.28 6.66 15.49
CA ALA A 5 -5.53 7.18 14.15
C ALA A 5 -4.50 6.69 13.11
N GLY A 6 -3.23 6.51 13.50
CA GLY A 6 -2.14 6.10 12.59
C GLY A 6 -2.27 4.65 12.10
N GLY A 7 -2.56 3.72 13.01
CA GLY A 7 -2.68 2.28 12.69
C GLY A 7 -3.82 1.95 11.71
N ASN A 8 -4.90 2.73 11.70
CA ASN A 8 -6.05 2.49 10.82
C ASN A 8 -5.78 2.89 9.35
N LYS A 9 -5.00 3.95 9.10
CA LYS A 9 -4.73 4.43 7.73
C LYS A 9 -3.80 3.46 6.97
N GLY A 10 -2.69 3.08 7.61
CA GLY A 10 -1.73 2.13 7.02
C GLY A 10 -2.35 0.77 6.71
N LEU A 11 -3.10 0.19 7.66
CA LEU A 11 -3.80 -1.09 7.45
C LEU A 11 -4.85 -1.01 6.33
N SER A 12 -5.58 0.10 6.24
CA SER A 12 -6.56 0.31 5.17
C SER A 12 -5.90 0.37 3.81
N LEU A 13 -4.79 1.11 3.70
CA LEU A 13 -3.99 1.16 2.49
C LEU A 13 -3.45 -0.23 2.10
N TYR A 14 -2.86 -0.96 3.05
CA TYR A 14 -2.31 -2.29 2.81
C TYR A 14 -3.37 -3.24 2.21
N ARG A 15 -4.57 -3.28 2.82
CA ARG A 15 -5.70 -4.07 2.31
C ARG A 15 -6.11 -3.65 0.90
N ASN A 16 -6.16 -2.35 0.63
CA ASN A 16 -6.51 -1.82 -0.69
C ASN A 16 -5.48 -2.22 -1.75
N ILE A 17 -4.19 -2.11 -1.45
CA ILE A 17 -3.11 -2.52 -2.36
C ILE A 17 -3.17 -4.02 -2.63
N VAL A 18 -3.25 -4.86 -1.59
CA VAL A 18 -3.31 -6.32 -1.75
C VAL A 18 -4.53 -6.75 -2.57
N ARG A 19 -5.71 -6.16 -2.30
CA ARG A 19 -6.91 -6.43 -3.09
C ARG A 19 -6.71 -6.05 -4.55
N ALA A 20 -6.11 -4.90 -4.83
CA ALA A 20 -5.86 -4.46 -6.20
C ALA A 20 -4.83 -5.34 -6.91
N ILE A 21 -3.74 -5.74 -6.24
CA ILE A 21 -2.78 -6.72 -6.77
C ILE A 21 -3.50 -7.99 -7.21
N ASN A 22 -4.31 -8.57 -6.34
CA ASN A 22 -4.98 -9.84 -6.62
C ASN A 22 -6.09 -9.75 -7.69
N THR A 23 -6.65 -8.57 -7.93
CA THR A 23 -7.84 -8.41 -8.81
C THR A 23 -7.59 -7.63 -10.09
N LYS A 24 -6.49 -6.87 -10.18
CA LYS A 24 -6.20 -5.97 -11.30
C LYS A 24 -4.89 -6.27 -12.01
N LEU A 25 -3.98 -7.03 -11.41
CA LEU A 25 -2.69 -7.35 -12.01
C LEU A 25 -2.70 -8.76 -12.61
N PRO A 26 -1.94 -8.98 -13.70
CA PRO A 26 -1.77 -10.31 -14.26
C PRO A 26 -1.03 -11.23 -13.29
N GLN A 27 -1.34 -12.53 -13.31
CA GLN A 27 -0.87 -13.52 -12.33
C GLN A 27 0.67 -13.49 -12.14
N GLN A 28 1.42 -13.34 -13.24
CA GLN A 28 2.89 -13.30 -13.21
C GLN A 28 3.46 -12.09 -12.47
N ALA A 29 2.71 -11.00 -12.32
CA ALA A 29 3.15 -9.79 -11.64
C ALA A 29 2.76 -9.77 -10.15
N GLN A 30 1.77 -10.56 -9.73
CA GLN A 30 1.18 -10.47 -8.40
C GLN A 30 2.19 -10.74 -7.28
N ASN A 31 2.99 -11.80 -7.38
CA ASN A 31 3.96 -12.18 -6.35
C ASN A 31 4.99 -11.08 -6.07
N TYR A 32 5.51 -10.45 -7.11
CA TYR A 32 6.48 -9.36 -6.98
C TYR A 32 5.89 -8.19 -6.19
N TYR A 33 4.72 -7.70 -6.62
CA TYR A 33 4.09 -6.55 -5.98
C TYR A 33 3.57 -6.88 -4.57
N TRP A 34 3.14 -8.12 -4.32
CA TRP A 34 2.75 -8.57 -2.99
C TRP A 34 3.94 -8.54 -2.03
N ALA A 35 5.09 -9.11 -2.42
CA ALA A 35 6.30 -9.13 -1.60
C ALA A 35 6.78 -7.71 -1.31
N PHE A 36 6.86 -6.87 -2.34
CA PHE A 36 7.24 -5.46 -2.21
C PHE A 36 6.33 -4.68 -1.25
N THR A 37 5.01 -4.88 -1.35
CA THR A 37 4.02 -4.21 -0.48
C THR A 37 4.18 -4.65 0.97
N ARG A 38 4.38 -5.96 1.19
CA ARG A 38 4.58 -6.52 2.53
C ARG A 38 5.86 -5.98 3.17
N GLU A 39 6.98 -5.98 2.44
CA GLU A 39 8.26 -5.47 2.92
C GLU A 39 8.17 -4.00 3.33
N HIS A 40 7.56 -3.15 2.48
CA HIS A 40 7.35 -1.74 2.81
C HIS A 40 6.46 -1.54 4.03
N PHE A 41 5.38 -2.32 4.16
CA PHE A 41 4.49 -2.20 5.30
C PHE A 41 5.19 -2.59 6.62
N GLU A 42 5.93 -3.69 6.63
CA GLU A 42 6.71 -4.12 7.80
C GLU A 42 7.80 -3.10 8.17
N GLY A 43 8.46 -2.50 7.17
CA GLY A 43 9.50 -1.49 7.39
C GLY A 43 9.01 -0.19 8.05
N HIS A 44 7.70 0.09 8.01
CA HIS A 44 7.10 1.29 8.57
C HIS A 44 6.06 1.00 9.67
N LYS A 45 6.00 -0.23 10.18
CA LYS A 45 4.95 -0.64 11.14
C LYS A 45 5.01 0.09 12.49
N GLU A 46 6.22 0.52 12.88
CA GLU A 46 6.47 1.25 14.13
C GLU A 46 6.45 2.77 13.91
N GLU A 47 6.08 3.24 12.72
CA GLU A 47 5.95 4.66 12.45
C GLU A 47 4.80 5.24 13.27
N THR A 48 5.06 6.33 13.98
CA THR A 48 4.10 6.98 14.88
C THR A 48 3.87 8.44 14.52
N ASP A 49 4.75 9.03 13.70
CA ASP A 49 4.62 10.41 13.26
C ASP A 49 3.45 10.56 12.27
N PRO A 50 2.42 11.36 12.59
CA PRO A 50 1.23 11.49 11.74
C PRO A 50 1.52 12.03 10.33
N GLU A 51 2.46 12.97 10.20
CA GLU A 51 2.80 13.57 8.91
C GLU A 51 3.50 12.54 8.00
N THR A 52 4.42 11.77 8.57
CA THR A 52 5.09 10.67 7.89
C THR A 52 4.11 9.59 7.46
N ILE A 53 3.17 9.20 8.34
CA ILE A 53 2.11 8.24 8.00
C ILE A 53 1.27 8.75 6.83
N ASP A 54 0.85 10.01 6.86
CA ASP A 54 0.01 10.58 5.81
C ASP A 54 0.76 10.67 4.47
N PHE A 55 2.03 11.06 4.49
CA PHE A 55 2.90 11.05 3.32
C PHE A 55 3.06 9.64 2.72
N LEU A 56 3.34 8.64 3.56
CA LEU A 56 3.48 7.24 3.12
C LEU A 56 2.17 6.72 2.52
N VAL A 57 1.03 7.11 3.10
CA VAL A 57 -0.29 6.70 2.60
C VAL A 57 -0.58 7.31 1.23
N GLU A 58 -0.33 8.61 1.07
CA GLU A 58 -0.49 9.29 -0.22
C GLU A 58 0.41 8.69 -1.30
N LYS A 59 1.69 8.46 -0.96
CA LYS A 59 2.66 7.82 -1.85
C LYS A 59 2.21 6.43 -2.25
N GLY A 60 1.72 5.62 -1.32
CA GLY A 60 1.22 4.27 -1.60
C GLY A 60 0.02 4.26 -2.55
N TYR A 61 -0.96 5.17 -2.38
CA TYR A 61 -2.06 5.30 -3.34
C TYR A 61 -1.60 5.78 -4.71
N THR A 62 -0.60 6.68 -4.76
CA THR A 62 0.00 7.14 -6.02
C THR A 62 0.67 6.00 -6.77
N SER A 63 1.50 5.21 -6.08
CA SER A 63 2.12 4.01 -6.65
C SER A 63 1.06 3.01 -7.12
N LEU A 64 0.02 2.77 -6.33
CA LEU A 64 -1.06 1.86 -6.70
C LEU A 64 -1.77 2.29 -8.01
N ARG A 65 -2.12 3.58 -8.13
CA ARG A 65 -2.73 4.12 -9.36
C ARG A 65 -1.83 3.92 -10.57
N TRP A 66 -0.53 4.18 -10.43
CA TRP A 66 0.44 3.99 -11.50
C TRP A 66 0.55 2.52 -11.93
N ILE A 67 0.64 1.60 -10.96
CA ILE A 67 0.75 0.15 -11.23
C ILE A 67 -0.52 -0.36 -11.94
N ILE A 68 -1.71 0.00 -11.45
CA ILE A 68 -2.97 -0.39 -12.10
C ILE A 68 -2.97 0.12 -13.54
N LYS A 69 -2.70 1.41 -13.76
CA LYS A 69 -2.66 2.00 -15.12
C LYS A 69 -1.66 1.28 -16.04
N LYS A 70 -0.49 0.90 -15.53
CA LYS A 70 0.54 0.16 -16.28
C LYS A 70 0.01 -1.18 -16.83
N TYR A 71 -0.88 -1.86 -16.11
CA TYR A 71 -1.41 -3.17 -16.50
C TYR A 71 -2.82 -3.14 -17.10
N THR A 72 -3.60 -2.08 -16.87
CA THR A 72 -4.97 -1.96 -17.43
C THR A 72 -5.03 -1.22 -18.76
N ASN A 73 -4.00 -0.44 -19.12
CA ASN A 73 -3.92 0.22 -20.42
C ASN A 73 -3.07 -0.57 -21.43
N GLN A 74 -3.02 -1.90 -21.28
CA GLN A 74 -2.47 -2.82 -22.28
C GLN A 74 -3.54 -3.21 -23.29
#